data_AF-A0A182I3J9-F1
#
_entry.id   AF-A0A182I3J9-F1
#
_cell.length_a   1.000
_cell.length_b   1.000
_cell.length_c   1.000
_cell.angle_alpha   90.00
_cell.angle_beta   90.00
_cell.angle_gamma   90.00
#
_symmetry.space_group_name_H-M   'P 1'
#
loop_
_entity.id
_entity.type
_entity.pdbx_description
1 polymer ?
#
loop_
_entity_poly.entity_id
_entity_poly.type
_entity_poly.pdbx_seq_one_letter_code
_entity_poly.pdbx_strand_id
1 'polypeptide(L)'
;MLDAGLCQYAQQWANYLASRNVMQHRTNNKYGENLYACFGKTNVTAQEPVDSWYNEIKYYRFGAAQPSNFMQVGHFTQVVWKKSRRLGVGVAVQGKNVYVVCNYDPPGNFGNEYPANFQLEVLNRHNELRAQHSAEPLQLNKNLCEFAQQWANKLAAENKLQHHSSNKYGENLYACFGRANIEGKDAVDSWYSEVKNYTFGAADPGSNFPNVGHFTQVVWKGSEQLGVGIAAKGTSVFVVCNYDPPGNVYGQYAQHVSSR
;
A
#
# COMPACT_ATOMS: atom_id res chain seq x y z
N MET A 1 -11.62 -10.34 8.27
CA MET A 1 -12.06 -11.43 9.17
C MET A 1 -12.57 -12.59 8.34
N LEU A 2 -12.32 -13.83 8.78
CA LEU A 2 -12.88 -15.02 8.13
C LEU A 2 -14.39 -15.09 8.38
N ASP A 3 -15.17 -15.32 7.33
CA ASP A 3 -16.64 -15.41 7.38
C ASP A 3 -17.09 -16.80 6.93
N ALA A 4 -17.84 -17.49 7.81
CA ALA A 4 -18.24 -18.88 7.59
C ALA A 4 -19.17 -19.05 6.36
N GLY A 5 -20.05 -18.08 6.10
CA GLY A 5 -20.92 -18.09 4.94
C GLY A 5 -20.14 -17.91 3.64
N LEU A 6 -19.16 -17.00 3.64
CA LEU A 6 -18.24 -16.85 2.51
C LEU A 6 -17.37 -18.10 2.32
N CYS A 7 -16.92 -18.76 3.39
CA CYS A 7 -16.16 -20.02 3.28
C CYS A 7 -17.00 -21.12 2.63
N GLN A 8 -18.26 -21.28 3.01
CA GLN A 8 -19.16 -22.23 2.35
C GLN A 8 -19.36 -21.89 0.87
N TYR A 9 -19.53 -20.61 0.54
CA TYR A 9 -19.65 -20.14 -0.83
C TYR A 9 -18.39 -20.42 -1.66
N ALA A 10 -17.22 -20.15 -1.11
CA ALA A 10 -15.93 -20.45 -1.75
C ALA A 10 -15.72 -21.96 -1.92
N GLN A 11 -16.04 -22.75 -0.89
CA GLN A 11 -15.90 -24.21 -0.91
C GLN A 11 -16.78 -24.87 -1.97
N GLN A 12 -18.01 -24.39 -2.15
CA GLN A 12 -18.88 -24.85 -3.24
C GLN A 12 -18.23 -24.65 -4.61
N TRP A 13 -17.56 -23.52 -4.82
CA TRP A 13 -16.88 -23.27 -6.09
C TRP A 13 -15.61 -24.09 -6.25
N ALA A 14 -14.81 -24.24 -5.19
CA ALA A 14 -13.63 -25.10 -5.20
C ALA A 14 -14.02 -26.54 -5.59
N ASN A 15 -15.09 -27.07 -5.00
CA ASN A 15 -15.62 -28.40 -5.34
C ASN A 15 -16.07 -28.48 -6.80
N TYR A 16 -16.73 -27.44 -7.32
CA TYR A 16 -17.12 -27.36 -8.73
C TYR A 16 -15.90 -27.42 -9.65
N LEU A 17 -14.89 -26.58 -9.41
CA LEU A 17 -13.64 -26.52 -10.19
C LEU A 17 -12.93 -27.87 -10.19
N ALA A 18 -12.80 -28.48 -9.00
CA ALA A 18 -12.20 -29.79 -8.84
C ALA A 18 -13.00 -30.87 -9.58
N SER A 19 -14.33 -30.95 -9.42
CA SER A 19 -15.15 -31.97 -10.10
C SER A 19 -15.06 -31.93 -11.63
N ARG A 20 -14.82 -30.74 -12.18
CA ARG A 20 -14.75 -30.49 -13.62
C ARG A 20 -13.32 -30.43 -14.16
N ASN A 21 -12.32 -30.42 -13.28
CA ASN A 21 -10.92 -30.22 -13.61
C ASN A 21 -10.67 -28.93 -14.43
N VAL A 22 -11.29 -27.81 -14.03
CA VAL A 22 -11.20 -26.51 -14.73
C VAL A 22 -10.77 -25.38 -13.81
N MET A 23 -10.25 -24.30 -14.39
CA MET A 23 -9.99 -23.04 -13.71
C MET A 23 -10.80 -21.94 -14.37
N GLN A 24 -11.87 -21.51 -13.70
CA GLN A 24 -12.73 -20.45 -14.18
C GLN A 24 -13.39 -19.70 -13.04
N HIS A 25 -13.61 -18.40 -13.24
CA HIS A 25 -14.33 -17.58 -12.28
C HIS A 25 -15.80 -17.99 -12.17
N ARG A 26 -16.37 -17.76 -10.99
CA ARG A 26 -17.79 -18.02 -10.75
C ARG A 26 -18.68 -17.12 -11.59
N THR A 27 -19.63 -17.73 -12.28
CA THR A 27 -20.69 -16.99 -12.99
C THR A 27 -21.64 -16.34 -11.98
N ASN A 28 -22.04 -15.10 -12.23
CA ASN A 28 -22.89 -14.30 -11.33
C ASN A 28 -22.32 -14.17 -9.90
N ASN A 29 -21.00 -14.03 -9.81
CA ASN A 29 -20.34 -13.82 -8.53
C ASN A 29 -20.67 -12.43 -7.96
N LYS A 30 -21.09 -12.41 -6.69
CA LYS A 30 -21.41 -11.19 -5.93
C LYS A 30 -20.24 -10.68 -5.07
N TYR A 31 -19.15 -11.43 -5.02
CA TYR A 31 -17.96 -11.16 -4.21
C TYR A 31 -16.73 -10.94 -5.09
N GLY A 32 -15.66 -10.41 -4.50
CA GLY A 32 -14.33 -10.50 -5.10
C GLY A 32 -13.90 -11.97 -5.15
N GLU A 33 -13.07 -12.37 -6.11
CA GLU A 33 -12.62 -13.75 -6.22
C GLU A 33 -11.19 -13.85 -6.73
N ASN A 34 -10.37 -14.56 -5.97
CA ASN A 34 -9.10 -15.06 -6.45
C ASN A 34 -9.15 -16.59 -6.54
N LEU A 35 -8.55 -17.12 -7.60
CA LEU A 35 -8.42 -18.54 -7.82
C LEU A 35 -6.95 -18.93 -7.83
N TYR A 36 -6.65 -20.11 -7.30
CA TYR A 36 -5.33 -20.70 -7.38
C TYR A 36 -5.47 -22.20 -7.64
N ALA A 37 -4.57 -22.75 -8.45
CA ALA A 37 -4.47 -24.19 -8.66
C ALA A 37 -3.02 -24.63 -8.59
N CYS A 38 -2.80 -25.80 -7.99
CA CYS A 38 -1.51 -26.49 -7.99
C CYS A 38 -1.71 -27.91 -8.51
N PHE A 39 -0.99 -28.26 -9.57
CA PHE A 39 -1.03 -29.58 -10.20
C PHE A 39 0.17 -30.42 -9.75
N GLY A 40 -0.04 -31.72 -9.56
CA GLY A 40 0.98 -32.64 -9.04
C GLY A 40 1.04 -32.77 -7.52
N LYS A 41 0.17 -32.08 -6.76
CA LYS A 41 0.11 -32.12 -5.28
C LYS A 41 -1.26 -32.55 -4.78
N THR A 42 -1.32 -33.10 -3.56
CA THR A 42 -2.57 -33.43 -2.88
C THR A 42 -2.92 -32.44 -1.76
N ASN A 43 -2.01 -31.52 -1.45
CA ASN A 43 -2.21 -30.45 -0.48
C ASN A 43 -1.39 -29.21 -0.86
N VAL A 44 -1.77 -28.06 -0.29
CA VAL A 44 -1.03 -26.81 -0.35
C VAL A 44 -1.13 -26.13 1.02
N THR A 45 -0.11 -25.36 1.36
CA THR A 45 -0.18 -24.46 2.53
C THR A 45 -1.08 -23.25 2.22
N ALA A 46 -1.55 -22.56 3.25
CA ALA A 46 -2.28 -21.29 3.06
C ALA A 46 -1.39 -20.20 2.45
N GLN A 47 -0.07 -20.30 2.63
CA GLN A 47 0.90 -19.32 2.14
C GLN A 47 1.07 -19.38 0.62
N GLU A 48 1.13 -20.58 0.03
CA GLU A 48 1.31 -20.77 -1.42
C GLU A 48 0.35 -19.94 -2.31
N PRO A 49 -0.99 -20.00 -2.15
CA PRO A 49 -1.90 -19.20 -2.96
C PRO A 49 -1.76 -17.70 -2.69
N VAL A 50 -1.56 -17.31 -1.43
CA VAL A 50 -1.43 -15.90 -1.03
C VAL A 50 -0.18 -15.28 -1.64
N ASP A 51 0.97 -15.96 -1.55
CA ASP A 51 2.22 -15.51 -2.15
C ASP A 51 2.11 -15.43 -3.67
N SER A 52 1.45 -16.42 -4.29
CA SER A 52 1.19 -16.41 -5.74
C SER A 52 0.42 -15.16 -6.17
N TRP A 53 -0.68 -14.83 -5.49
CA TRP A 53 -1.49 -13.65 -5.79
C TRP A 53 -0.75 -12.35 -5.46
N TYR A 54 -0.07 -12.28 -4.31
CA TYR A 54 0.61 -11.06 -3.86
C TYR A 54 1.79 -10.71 -4.78
N ASN A 55 2.53 -11.70 -5.27
CA ASN A 55 3.71 -11.50 -6.12
C ASN A 55 3.44 -10.79 -7.45
N GLU A 56 2.17 -10.61 -7.85
CA GLU A 56 1.81 -9.78 -8.98
C GLU A 56 2.11 -8.29 -8.77
N ILE A 57 2.32 -7.86 -7.52
CA ILE A 57 2.74 -6.49 -7.16
C ILE A 57 3.90 -5.97 -8.01
N LYS A 58 4.83 -6.84 -8.42
CA LYS A 58 5.97 -6.51 -9.30
C LYS A 58 5.57 -5.94 -10.66
N TYR A 59 4.36 -6.25 -11.12
CA TYR A 59 3.78 -5.76 -12.37
C TYR A 59 2.80 -4.59 -12.17
N TYR A 60 2.46 -4.26 -10.93
CA TYR A 60 1.52 -3.21 -10.62
C TYR A 60 2.16 -1.82 -10.75
N ARG A 61 1.44 -0.90 -11.39
CA ARG A 61 1.86 0.50 -11.55
C ARG A 61 1.00 1.38 -10.67
N PHE A 62 1.58 1.88 -9.59
CA PHE A 62 0.88 2.70 -8.62
C PHE A 62 0.59 4.11 -9.15
N GLY A 63 -0.51 4.70 -8.69
CA GLY A 63 -0.99 6.02 -9.13
C GLY A 63 -1.83 6.02 -10.41
N ALA A 64 -1.94 4.89 -11.12
CA ALA A 64 -2.91 4.77 -12.20
C ALA A 64 -4.33 4.64 -11.63
N ALA A 65 -5.28 5.38 -12.21
CA ALA A 65 -6.70 5.20 -11.88
C ALA A 65 -7.15 3.76 -12.12
N GLN A 66 -6.66 3.14 -13.21
CA GLN A 66 -6.78 1.71 -13.50
C GLN A 66 -5.48 1.10 -14.02
N PRO A 67 -5.12 -0.13 -13.61
CA PRO A 67 -4.00 -0.84 -14.20
C PRO A 67 -4.34 -1.27 -15.64
N SER A 68 -3.54 -0.82 -16.61
CA SER A 68 -3.69 -1.24 -18.02
C SER A 68 -3.42 -2.74 -18.23
N ASN A 69 -2.75 -3.38 -17.29
CA ASN A 69 -2.42 -4.81 -17.25
C ASN A 69 -3.25 -5.56 -16.20
N PHE A 70 -4.52 -5.21 -15.98
CA PHE A 70 -5.39 -5.81 -14.97
C PHE A 70 -5.33 -7.35 -14.93
N MET A 71 -5.30 -8.01 -16.08
CA MET A 71 -5.20 -9.48 -16.17
C MET A 71 -3.95 -10.09 -15.50
N GLN A 72 -2.91 -9.30 -15.25
CA GLN A 72 -1.67 -9.71 -14.58
C GLN A 72 -1.60 -9.34 -13.11
N VAL A 73 -2.45 -8.42 -12.64
CA VAL A 73 -2.37 -7.81 -11.29
C VAL A 73 -3.66 -7.90 -10.49
N GLY A 74 -4.71 -8.43 -11.10
CA GLY A 74 -6.05 -8.45 -10.52
C GLY A 74 -6.15 -9.25 -9.22
N HIS A 75 -5.31 -10.29 -9.06
CA HIS A 75 -5.29 -11.05 -7.82
C HIS A 75 -4.64 -10.24 -6.70
N PHE A 76 -3.47 -9.64 -6.97
CA PHE A 76 -2.79 -8.77 -6.02
C PHE A 76 -3.70 -7.64 -5.56
N THR A 77 -4.31 -6.93 -6.51
CA THR A 77 -5.13 -5.76 -6.17
C THR A 77 -6.37 -6.14 -5.38
N GLN A 78 -6.91 -7.34 -5.57
CA GLN A 78 -7.99 -7.86 -4.73
C GLN A 78 -7.49 -8.24 -3.32
N VAL A 79 -6.30 -8.84 -3.18
CA VAL A 79 -5.69 -9.17 -1.87
C VAL A 79 -5.53 -7.92 -1.02
N VAL A 80 -5.03 -6.84 -1.61
CA VAL A 80 -4.76 -5.58 -0.89
C VAL A 80 -5.93 -4.60 -0.92
N TRP A 81 -7.12 -5.03 -1.34
CA TRP A 81 -8.24 -4.12 -1.57
C TRP A 81 -8.72 -3.45 -0.28
N LYS A 82 -8.53 -2.12 -0.19
CA LYS A 82 -8.82 -1.33 1.01
C LYS A 82 -10.20 -1.55 1.59
N LYS A 83 -11.23 -1.81 0.79
CA LYS A 83 -12.62 -1.96 1.28
C LYS A 83 -12.99 -3.38 1.67
N SER A 84 -12.23 -4.40 1.27
CA SER A 84 -12.57 -5.79 1.63
C SER A 84 -12.35 -6.00 3.13
N ARG A 85 -13.35 -6.55 3.82
CA ARG A 85 -13.36 -6.72 5.30
C ARG A 85 -13.50 -8.17 5.70
N ARG A 86 -14.20 -8.94 4.87
CA ARG A 86 -14.49 -10.35 5.09
C ARG A 86 -13.86 -11.17 4.00
N LEU A 87 -13.37 -12.35 4.39
CA LEU A 87 -12.81 -13.32 3.47
C LEU A 87 -13.46 -14.69 3.73
N GLY A 88 -13.60 -15.48 2.68
CA GLY A 88 -13.92 -16.90 2.80
C GLY A 88 -13.05 -17.71 1.86
N VAL A 89 -12.60 -18.87 2.33
CA VAL A 89 -11.68 -19.74 1.59
C VAL A 89 -12.30 -21.11 1.43
N GLY A 90 -12.19 -21.65 0.23
CA GLY A 90 -12.57 -23.02 -0.11
C GLY A 90 -11.39 -23.74 -0.75
N VAL A 91 -11.19 -25.01 -0.38
CA VAL A 91 -10.12 -25.85 -0.94
C VAL A 91 -10.69 -27.20 -1.35
N ALA A 92 -10.43 -27.62 -2.58
CA ALA A 92 -10.84 -28.92 -3.08
C ALA A 92 -9.68 -29.61 -3.79
N VAL A 93 -9.69 -30.95 -3.75
CA VAL A 93 -8.63 -31.77 -4.36
C VAL A 93 -9.28 -32.79 -5.28
N GLN A 94 -8.77 -32.93 -6.51
CA GLN A 94 -9.11 -34.00 -7.43
C GLN A 94 -7.83 -34.70 -7.87
N GLY A 95 -7.62 -35.95 -7.43
CA GLY A 95 -6.39 -36.68 -7.71
C GLY A 95 -5.17 -35.93 -7.16
N LYS A 96 -4.30 -35.43 -8.04
CA LYS A 96 -3.12 -34.61 -7.70
C LYS A 96 -3.30 -33.13 -8.06
N ASN A 97 -4.53 -32.64 -8.10
CA ASN A 97 -4.84 -31.26 -8.44
C ASN A 97 -5.53 -30.60 -7.25
N VAL A 98 -4.95 -29.53 -6.72
CA VAL A 98 -5.52 -28.73 -5.64
C VAL A 98 -6.08 -27.44 -6.21
N TYR A 99 -7.30 -27.08 -5.82
CA TYR A 99 -8.01 -25.87 -6.22
C TYR A 99 -8.33 -25.06 -4.97
N VAL A 100 -7.95 -23.79 -4.98
CA VAL A 100 -8.23 -22.84 -3.91
C VAL A 100 -9.05 -21.70 -4.47
N VAL A 101 -10.14 -21.38 -3.79
CA VAL A 101 -11.01 -20.23 -4.08
C VAL A 101 -11.00 -19.33 -2.86
N CYS A 102 -10.73 -18.04 -3.06
CA CYS A 102 -10.86 -17.04 -2.01
C CYS A 102 -11.86 -15.98 -2.44
N ASN A 103 -12.90 -15.76 -1.64
CA ASN A 103 -13.90 -14.73 -1.86
C ASN A 103 -13.77 -13.58 -0.87
N TYR A 104 -13.96 -12.35 -1.37
CA TYR A 104 -13.76 -11.10 -0.62
C TYR A 104 -15.04 -10.27 -0.59
N ASP A 105 -15.37 -9.71 0.57
CA ASP A 105 -16.54 -8.85 0.74
C ASP A 105 -16.26 -7.64 1.63
N PRO A 106 -16.58 -6.41 1.18
CA PRO A 106 -16.94 -6.00 -0.17
C PRO A 106 -15.98 -6.47 -1.28
N PRO A 107 -16.45 -6.70 -2.52
CA PRO A 107 -15.61 -6.98 -3.68
C PRO A 107 -14.61 -5.85 -3.94
N GLY A 108 -13.52 -6.18 -4.63
CA GLY A 108 -12.51 -5.22 -5.05
C GLY A 108 -12.41 -5.01 -6.55
N ASN A 109 -11.29 -4.41 -6.96
CA ASN A 109 -10.93 -4.13 -8.36
C ASN A 109 -11.81 -3.09 -9.08
N PHE A 110 -12.40 -2.16 -8.33
CA PHE A 110 -13.13 -1.01 -8.88
C PHE A 110 -12.19 0.09 -9.34
N GLY A 111 -12.18 0.37 -10.63
CA GLY A 111 -11.11 1.14 -11.22
C GLY A 111 -11.06 2.65 -11.03
N ASN A 112 -11.54 3.17 -9.90
CA ASN A 112 -11.17 4.51 -9.42
C ASN A 112 -10.64 4.47 -7.98
N GLU A 113 -10.47 3.27 -7.40
CA GLU A 113 -10.11 3.09 -5.98
C GLU A 113 -8.71 2.52 -5.78
N TYR A 114 -8.01 2.18 -6.86
CA TYR A 114 -6.66 1.64 -6.88
C TYR A 114 -5.62 2.52 -6.13
N PRO A 115 -5.61 3.86 -6.27
CA PRO A 115 -4.69 4.71 -5.51
C PRO A 115 -4.86 4.56 -3.99
N ALA A 116 -6.05 4.22 -3.50
CA ALA A 116 -6.29 4.09 -2.06
C ALA A 116 -5.53 2.92 -1.42
N ASN A 117 -5.12 1.91 -2.21
CA ASN A 117 -4.28 0.82 -1.72
C ASN A 117 -2.83 1.27 -1.49
N PHE A 118 -2.29 2.10 -2.40
CA PHE A 118 -0.98 2.75 -2.19
C PHE A 118 -0.95 3.56 -0.90
N GLN A 119 -2.00 4.37 -0.68
CA GLN A 119 -2.12 5.20 0.52
C GLN A 119 -2.08 4.36 1.80
N LEU A 120 -2.71 3.17 1.80
CA LEU A 120 -2.66 2.25 2.95
C LEU A 120 -1.27 1.67 3.17
N GLU A 121 -0.56 1.28 2.12
CA GLU A 121 0.79 0.74 2.24
C GLU A 121 1.74 1.77 2.83
N VAL A 122 1.67 3.01 2.33
CA VAL A 122 2.40 4.16 2.88
C VAL A 122 2.05 4.36 4.35
N LEU A 123 0.77 4.38 4.72
CA LEU A 123 0.32 4.53 6.11
C LEU A 123 0.88 3.42 7.02
N ASN A 124 0.73 2.17 6.61
CA ASN A 124 1.17 1.02 7.39
C ASN A 124 2.67 1.09 7.62
N ARG A 125 3.45 1.41 6.58
CA ARG A 125 4.90 1.54 6.71
C ARG A 125 5.31 2.68 7.63
N HIS A 126 4.64 3.83 7.57
CA HIS A 126 4.85 4.90 8.55
C HIS A 126 4.61 4.42 9.97
N ASN A 127 3.49 3.73 10.22
CA ASN A 127 3.09 3.32 11.55
C ASN A 127 4.00 2.22 12.14
N GLU A 128 4.50 1.31 11.31
CA GLU A 128 5.55 0.34 11.70
C GLU A 128 6.82 1.04 12.18
N LEU A 129 7.27 2.08 11.46
CA LEU A 129 8.48 2.82 11.79
C LEU A 129 8.26 3.74 12.99
N ARG A 130 7.11 4.42 13.07
CA ARG A 130 6.73 5.29 14.20
C ARG A 130 6.66 4.55 15.53
N ALA A 131 6.17 3.30 15.52
CA ALA A 131 6.18 2.44 16.70
C ALA A 131 7.60 2.23 17.25
N GLN A 132 8.61 2.17 16.38
CA GLN A 132 10.02 2.06 16.80
C GLN A 132 10.55 3.35 17.45
N HIS A 133 9.85 4.48 17.36
CA HIS A 133 10.27 5.77 17.90
C HIS A 133 9.29 6.30 18.96
N SER A 134 8.46 5.41 19.51
CA SER A 134 7.41 5.77 20.49
C SER A 134 6.52 6.92 20.01
N ALA A 135 6.20 6.92 18.71
CA ALA A 135 5.27 7.85 18.08
C ALA A 135 3.95 7.14 17.79
N GLU A 136 2.84 7.77 18.16
CA GLU A 136 1.49 7.24 17.94
C GLU A 136 1.21 7.03 16.45
N PRO A 137 0.40 6.04 16.06
CA PRO A 137 0.10 5.77 14.66
C PRO A 137 -0.64 6.95 14.01
N LEU A 138 -0.22 7.31 12.80
CA LEU A 138 -0.92 8.25 11.94
C LEU A 138 -2.25 7.65 11.46
N GLN A 139 -3.18 8.54 11.10
CA GLN A 139 -4.43 8.20 10.43
C GLN A 139 -4.51 8.88 9.06
N LEU A 140 -4.94 8.13 8.03
CA LEU A 140 -5.17 8.73 6.72
C LEU A 140 -6.34 9.73 6.79
N ASN A 141 -6.11 10.96 6.35
CA ASN A 141 -7.15 11.96 6.17
C ASN A 141 -7.47 12.13 4.69
N LYS A 142 -8.75 12.00 4.34
CA LYS A 142 -9.22 12.08 2.94
C LYS A 142 -8.88 13.42 2.28
N ASN A 143 -9.11 14.53 2.95
CA ASN A 143 -8.87 15.88 2.41
C ASN A 143 -7.37 16.14 2.23
N LEU A 144 -6.53 15.65 3.15
CA LEU A 144 -5.08 15.71 3.01
C LEU A 144 -4.59 14.82 1.85
N CYS A 145 -5.17 13.63 1.65
CA CYS A 145 -4.85 12.79 0.49
C CYS A 145 -5.22 13.48 -0.83
N GLU A 146 -6.38 14.12 -0.90
CA GLU A 146 -6.78 14.90 -2.08
C GLU A 146 -5.81 16.05 -2.33
N PHE A 147 -5.39 16.77 -1.29
CA PHE A 147 -4.38 17.83 -1.38
C PHE A 147 -3.02 17.30 -1.88
N ALA A 148 -2.52 16.22 -1.28
CA ALA A 148 -1.27 15.58 -1.69
C ALA A 148 -1.34 15.06 -3.13
N GLN A 149 -2.49 14.50 -3.54
CA GLN A 149 -2.70 13.99 -4.89
C GLN A 149 -2.70 15.10 -5.95
N GLN A 150 -3.29 16.26 -5.65
CA GLN A 150 -3.25 17.43 -6.54
C GLN A 150 -1.80 17.86 -6.78
N TRP A 151 -0.97 17.89 -5.73
CA TRP A 151 0.44 18.23 -5.88
C TRP A 151 1.21 17.16 -6.65
N ALA A 152 1.01 15.88 -6.35
CA ALA A 152 1.63 14.77 -7.07
C ALA A 152 1.33 14.85 -8.59
N ASN A 153 0.08 15.12 -8.95
CA ASN A 153 -0.34 15.31 -10.35
C ASN A 153 0.42 16.48 -11.02
N LYS A 154 0.61 17.60 -10.31
CA LYS A 154 1.38 18.74 -10.81
C LYS A 154 2.85 18.39 -11.02
N LEU A 155 3.49 17.74 -10.04
CA LEU A 155 4.88 17.29 -10.14
C LEU A 155 5.08 16.34 -11.33
N ALA A 156 4.14 15.41 -11.55
CA ALA A 156 4.16 14.52 -12.70
C ALA A 156 3.99 15.29 -14.02
N ALA A 157 3.04 16.21 -14.11
CA ALA A 157 2.80 17.01 -15.31
C ALA A 157 4.06 17.81 -15.72
N GLU A 158 4.69 18.47 -14.74
CA GLU A 158 5.92 19.26 -14.91
C GLU A 158 7.18 18.39 -15.01
N ASN A 159 7.10 17.10 -14.64
CA ASN A 159 8.22 16.19 -14.47
C ASN A 159 9.35 16.77 -13.60
N LYS A 160 8.98 17.43 -12.50
CA LYS A 160 9.89 18.18 -11.62
C LYS A 160 9.52 17.94 -10.17
N LEU A 161 10.49 17.56 -9.35
CA LEU A 161 10.31 17.43 -7.89
C LEU A 161 10.55 18.80 -7.24
N GLN A 162 9.53 19.36 -6.58
CA GLN A 162 9.62 20.63 -5.86
C GLN A 162 8.58 20.71 -4.76
N HIS A 163 8.94 21.34 -3.64
CA HIS A 163 8.03 21.58 -2.53
C HIS A 163 6.91 22.54 -2.89
N HIS A 164 5.76 22.34 -2.26
CA HIS A 164 4.60 23.22 -2.42
C HIS A 164 4.85 24.54 -1.68
N SER A 165 4.98 25.65 -2.43
CA SER A 165 5.41 26.94 -1.89
C SER A 165 4.48 27.55 -0.83
N SER A 166 3.19 27.23 -0.86
CA SER A 166 2.19 27.67 0.13
C SER A 166 1.57 26.52 0.92
N ASN A 167 2.38 25.50 1.26
CA ASN A 167 1.90 24.37 2.05
C ASN A 167 1.75 24.74 3.54
N LYS A 168 0.59 24.46 4.11
CA LYS A 168 0.31 24.64 5.55
C LYS A 168 0.55 23.38 6.39
N TYR A 169 0.84 22.26 5.73
CA TYR A 169 1.11 20.96 6.33
C TYR A 169 2.61 20.65 6.28
N GLY A 170 3.05 19.63 7.03
CA GLY A 170 4.35 19.02 6.79
C GLY A 170 4.37 18.37 5.40
N GLU A 171 5.55 18.23 4.78
CA GLU A 171 5.65 17.67 3.43
C GLU A 171 6.91 16.84 3.24
N ASN A 172 6.73 15.60 2.80
CA ASN A 172 7.80 14.80 2.23
C ASN A 172 7.52 14.51 0.76
N LEU A 173 8.57 14.59 -0.06
CA LEU A 173 8.50 14.33 -1.48
C LEU A 173 9.45 13.19 -1.85
N TYR A 174 9.02 12.35 -2.79
CA TYR A 174 9.84 11.30 -3.35
C TYR A 174 9.62 11.24 -4.85
N ALA A 175 10.70 11.04 -5.61
CA ALA A 175 10.63 10.77 -7.03
C ALA A 175 11.48 9.56 -7.38
N CYS A 176 10.96 8.73 -8.27
CA CYS A 176 11.71 7.64 -8.89
C CYS A 176 11.66 7.85 -10.40
N PHE A 177 12.81 7.91 -11.05
CA PHE A 177 12.94 8.08 -12.50
C PHE A 177 13.38 6.75 -13.13
N GLY A 178 12.78 6.39 -14.27
CA GLY A 178 13.13 5.16 -14.99
C GLY A 178 12.47 3.89 -14.45
N ARG A 179 11.64 3.97 -13.41
CA ARG A 179 10.91 2.85 -12.81
C ARG A 179 9.50 3.28 -12.39
N ALA A 180 8.48 2.79 -13.11
CA ALA A 180 7.07 3.12 -12.88
C ALA A 180 6.41 2.29 -11.76
N ASN A 181 7.00 1.16 -11.41
CA ASN A 181 6.55 0.22 -10.40
C ASN A 181 7.35 0.48 -9.11
N ILE A 182 6.85 1.40 -8.28
CA ILE A 182 7.37 1.63 -6.93
C ILE A 182 6.32 1.20 -5.91
N GLU A 183 6.74 0.59 -4.82
CA GLU A 183 5.83 0.26 -3.73
C GLU A 183 5.63 1.47 -2.80
N GLY A 184 4.53 1.50 -2.04
CA GLY A 184 4.31 2.55 -1.04
C GLY A 184 5.44 2.65 -0.03
N LYS A 185 5.98 1.49 0.40
CA LYS A 185 7.12 1.44 1.31
C LYS A 185 8.40 2.04 0.74
N ASP A 186 8.61 2.06 -0.59
CA ASP A 186 9.86 2.55 -1.20
C ASP A 186 10.12 4.02 -0.85
N ALA A 187 9.08 4.86 -0.90
CA ALA A 187 9.19 6.27 -0.55
C ALA A 187 9.47 6.44 0.95
N VAL A 188 8.74 5.71 1.79
CA VAL A 188 8.86 5.80 3.26
C VAL A 188 10.22 5.30 3.75
N ASP A 189 10.71 4.19 3.20
CA ASP A 189 12.02 3.64 3.53
C ASP A 189 13.16 4.55 3.08
N SER A 190 13.02 5.18 1.90
CA SER A 190 13.95 6.19 1.44
C SER A 190 14.06 7.35 2.43
N TRP A 191 12.92 7.91 2.86
CA TRP A 191 12.89 8.99 3.86
C TRP A 191 13.42 8.55 5.22
N TYR A 192 13.03 7.36 5.70
CA TYR A 192 13.47 6.84 6.98
C TYR A 192 14.97 6.54 7.00
N SER A 193 15.58 6.17 5.87
CA SER A 193 17.01 5.87 5.77
C SER A 193 17.92 7.03 6.22
N GLU A 194 17.39 8.27 6.26
CA GLU A 194 18.07 9.44 6.79
C GLU A 194 18.37 9.35 8.30
N VAL A 195 17.72 8.44 9.04
CA VAL A 195 17.98 8.18 10.47
C VAL A 195 19.47 7.96 10.76
N LYS A 196 20.22 7.38 9.82
CA LYS A 196 21.67 7.15 9.94
C LYS A 196 22.49 8.45 10.05
N ASN A 197 21.93 9.58 9.61
CA ASN A 197 22.54 10.90 9.65
C ASN A 197 22.01 11.76 10.80
N TYR A 198 21.05 11.26 11.60
CA TYR A 198 20.40 12.01 12.64
C TYR A 198 21.06 11.81 14.00
N THR A 199 21.26 12.91 14.75
CA THR A 199 21.77 12.87 16.12
C THR A 199 20.60 13.11 17.09
N PHE A 200 20.23 12.08 17.84
CA PHE A 200 19.13 12.15 18.81
C PHE A 200 19.46 13.04 20.00
N GLY A 201 18.42 13.66 20.58
CA GLY A 201 18.53 14.53 21.76
C GLY A 201 19.04 15.95 21.46
N ALA A 202 19.48 16.24 20.23
CA ALA A 202 19.79 17.60 19.81
C ALA A 202 18.51 18.46 19.75
N ALA A 203 18.63 19.73 20.14
CA ALA A 203 17.52 20.67 20.07
C ALA A 203 17.07 20.94 18.62
N ASP A 204 18.00 20.88 17.67
CA ASP A 204 17.77 21.14 16.25
C ASP A 204 18.83 20.45 15.36
N PRO A 205 18.48 19.98 14.15
CA PRO A 205 19.46 19.43 13.19
C PRO A 205 20.32 20.51 12.50
N GLY A 206 19.98 21.79 12.60
CA GLY A 206 20.73 22.91 12.05
C GLY A 206 20.97 22.78 10.56
N SER A 207 22.22 22.99 10.13
CA SER A 207 22.62 22.86 8.72
C SER A 207 22.46 21.44 8.15
N ASN A 208 22.28 20.42 9.00
CA ASN A 208 22.04 19.04 8.57
C ASN A 208 20.58 18.76 8.22
N PHE A 209 19.64 19.71 8.44
CA PHE A 209 18.22 19.54 8.14
C PHE A 209 17.93 18.96 6.73
N PRO A 210 18.61 19.37 5.64
CA PRO A 210 18.37 18.78 4.31
C PRO A 210 18.63 17.28 4.20
N ASN A 211 19.40 16.68 5.13
CA ASN A 211 19.74 15.26 5.13
C ASN A 211 18.92 14.42 6.12
N VAL A 212 18.06 15.05 6.93
CA VAL A 212 17.31 14.39 8.01
C VAL A 212 15.85 14.81 8.09
N GLY A 213 15.45 15.86 7.38
CA GLY A 213 14.13 16.48 7.47
C GLY A 213 12.99 15.53 7.09
N HIS A 214 13.22 14.60 6.16
CA HIS A 214 12.19 13.63 5.81
C HIS A 214 12.01 12.59 6.91
N PHE A 215 13.12 12.05 7.45
CA PHE A 215 13.07 11.13 8.59
C PHE A 215 12.38 11.75 9.80
N THR A 216 12.79 12.96 10.19
CA THR A 216 12.23 13.61 11.39
C THR A 216 10.73 13.85 11.24
N GLN A 217 10.25 14.14 10.03
CA GLN A 217 8.82 14.26 9.77
C GLN A 217 8.07 12.91 9.83
N VAL A 218 8.65 11.82 9.30
CA VAL A 218 8.04 10.47 9.36
C VAL A 218 7.75 10.07 10.81
N VAL A 219 8.72 10.29 11.70
CA VAL A 219 8.64 9.88 13.11
C VAL A 219 8.15 10.97 14.06
N TRP A 220 7.74 12.13 13.55
CA TRP A 220 7.34 13.27 14.37
C TRP A 220 6.13 12.94 15.25
N LYS A 221 6.33 12.88 16.58
CA LYS A 221 5.26 12.50 17.52
C LYS A 221 4.03 13.40 17.48
N GLY A 222 4.20 14.68 17.16
CA GLY A 222 3.11 15.65 17.12
C GLY A 222 2.24 15.59 15.85
N SER A 223 2.64 14.82 14.84
CA SER A 223 1.84 14.64 13.62
C SER A 223 0.86 13.49 13.85
N GLU A 224 -0.39 13.70 13.46
CA GLU A 224 -1.50 12.77 13.73
C GLU A 224 -2.15 12.24 12.44
N GLN A 225 -2.21 13.09 11.41
CA GLN A 225 -2.88 12.80 10.16
C GLN A 225 -1.90 12.76 8.99
N LEU A 226 -2.18 11.88 8.04
CA LEU A 226 -1.39 11.66 6.84
C LEU A 226 -2.26 11.83 5.59
N GLY A 227 -1.78 12.62 4.63
CA GLY A 227 -2.25 12.64 3.25
C GLY A 227 -1.23 12.02 2.34
N VAL A 228 -1.66 11.19 1.38
CA VAL A 228 -0.75 10.53 0.43
C VAL A 228 -1.28 10.70 -0.99
N GLY A 229 -0.42 11.22 -1.86
CA GLY A 229 -0.65 11.37 -3.29
C GLY A 229 0.43 10.67 -4.10
N ILE A 230 0.05 10.07 -5.22
CA ILE A 230 0.98 9.45 -6.17
C ILE A 230 0.55 9.70 -7.61
N ALA A 231 1.50 10.10 -8.45
CA ALA A 231 1.25 10.30 -9.88
C ALA A 231 2.47 9.84 -10.70
N ALA A 232 2.23 9.49 -11.95
CA ALA A 232 3.27 9.03 -12.86
C ALA A 232 3.20 9.74 -14.21
N LYS A 233 4.37 9.97 -14.82
CA LYS A 233 4.53 10.42 -16.22
C LYS A 233 5.57 9.54 -16.90
N GLY A 234 5.12 8.66 -17.79
CA GLY A 234 5.99 7.64 -18.39
C GLY A 234 6.54 6.69 -17.33
N THR A 235 7.87 6.66 -17.16
CA THR A 235 8.56 5.87 -16.13
C THR A 235 8.97 6.69 -14.90
N SER A 236 8.58 7.96 -14.83
CA SER A 236 8.77 8.80 -13.65
C SER A 236 7.57 8.69 -12.72
N VAL A 237 7.80 8.47 -11.43
CA VAL A 237 6.78 8.45 -10.38
C VAL A 237 7.10 9.50 -9.33
N PHE A 238 6.06 10.17 -8.85
CA PHE A 238 6.12 11.23 -7.84
C PHE A 238 5.17 10.88 -6.71
N VAL A 239 5.69 10.88 -5.48
CA VAL A 239 4.95 10.63 -4.25
C VAL A 239 5.03 11.86 -3.37
N VAL A 240 3.87 12.25 -2.84
CA VAL A 240 3.72 13.37 -1.92
C VAL A 240 3.06 12.85 -0.65
N CYS A 241 3.67 13.11 0.50
CA CYS A 241 3.05 12.89 1.80
C CYS A 241 2.90 14.22 2.54
N ASN A 242 1.70 14.49 3.05
CA ASN A 242 1.43 15.64 3.89
C ASN A 242 1.04 15.24 5.31
N TYR A 243 1.50 16.00 6.30
CA TYR A 243 1.38 15.68 7.73
C TYR A 243 0.70 16.80 8.48
N ASP A 244 -0.28 16.48 9.31
CA ASP A 244 -1.02 17.45 10.13
C ASP A 244 -1.20 16.94 11.57
N PRO A 245 -0.85 17.72 12.61
CA PRO A 245 -0.05 18.95 12.56
C PRO A 245 1.32 18.77 11.87
N PRO A 246 1.90 19.85 11.28
CA PRO A 246 3.22 19.80 10.65
C PRO A 246 4.31 19.45 11.67
N GLY A 247 5.27 18.63 11.23
CA GLY A 247 6.48 18.36 12.01
C GLY A 247 7.59 19.36 11.71
N ASN A 248 8.82 19.00 12.12
CA ASN A 248 10.03 19.80 11.86
C ASN A 248 9.94 21.23 12.40
N VAL A 249 9.27 21.40 13.54
CA VAL A 249 9.16 22.70 14.21
C VAL A 249 10.48 23.00 14.92
N TYR A 250 11.06 24.16 14.59
CA TYR A 250 12.33 24.62 15.15
C TYR A 250 12.33 24.55 16.69
N GLY A 251 13.40 23.97 17.25
CA GLY A 251 13.57 23.82 18.70
C GLY A 251 12.71 22.75 19.38
N GLN A 252 11.89 22.00 18.63
CA GLN A 252 11.00 20.97 19.19
C GLN A 252 11.44 19.53 18.84
N TYR A 253 12.64 19.34 18.29
CA TYR A 253 13.08 18.02 17.82
C TYR A 253 13.26 17.00 18.95
N ALA A 254 13.92 17.38 20.05
CA ALA A 254 14.23 16.46 21.14
C ALA A 254 12.97 15.80 21.78
N GLN A 255 11.83 16.51 21.79
CA GLN A 255 10.57 16.00 22.32
C GLN A 255 9.77 15.16 21.29
N HIS A 256 9.99 15.36 19.99
CA HIS A 256 9.20 14.71 18.93
C HIS A 256 9.95 13.65 18.13
N VAL A 257 11.27 13.55 18.27
CA VAL A 257 12.11 12.57 17.56
C VAL A 257 12.93 11.80 18.59
N SER A 258 12.36 10.71 19.10
CA SER A 258 13.03 9.85 20.08
C SER A 258 13.95 8.85 19.40
N SER A 259 14.98 8.39 20.11
CA SER A 259 15.68 7.16 19.71
C SER A 259 14.73 5.96 19.79
N ARG A 260 15.18 4.83 19.25
CA ARG A 260 14.54 3.54 19.50
C ARG A 260 14.48 3.20 20.98
#